data_AF-A0A7X4BTU8-F1
#
_entry.id   AF-A0A7X4BTU8-F1
#
_cell.length_a   1.000
_cell.length_b   1.000
_cell.length_c   1.000
_cell.angle_alpha   90.00
_cell.angle_beta   90.00
_cell.angle_gamma   90.00
#
_symmetry.space_group_name_H-M   'P 1'
#
loop_
_entity.id
_entity.type
_entity.pdbx_description
1 polymer ?
#
loop_
_entity_poly.entity_id
_entity_poly.type
_entity_poly.pdbx_seq_one_letter_code
_entity_poly.pdbx_strand_id
1 'polypeptide(L)'
;MCLEAIWGFNVETINCVGYDHNWVRGYTYEQDHQPLLPKGTVLHIIGYMDTSESNRNVPDTRNWQGSGNRSVANMFIDLGMRVALTDEQFVEEMALRRERLALGPNDHVIGCPLCMVIPANGNPRYYVDGDGGAGGQSDQAGNSSDANRGRGNR
;
A
#
# COMPACT_ATOMS: atom_id res chain seq x y z
N MET A 1 1.93 13.16 -14.20
CA MET A 1 2.47 12.77 -12.88
C MET A 1 2.04 11.34 -12.59
N CYS A 2 2.88 10.55 -11.95
CA CYS A 2 2.56 9.20 -11.53
C CYS A 2 2.87 9.00 -10.04
N LEU A 3 2.15 8.08 -9.40
CA LEU A 3 2.39 7.62 -8.04
C LEU A 3 2.73 6.14 -8.11
N GLU A 4 3.85 5.74 -7.53
CA GLU A 4 4.26 4.34 -7.40
C GLU A 4 4.46 3.95 -5.94
N ALA A 5 4.18 2.67 -5.65
CA ALA A 5 4.49 2.04 -4.39
C ALA A 5 5.70 1.12 -4.56
N ILE A 6 6.65 1.27 -3.66
CA ILE A 6 7.85 0.45 -3.58
C ILE A 6 7.78 -0.34 -2.27
N TRP A 7 7.79 -1.67 -2.37
CA TRP A 7 7.77 -2.56 -1.22
C TRP A 7 8.75 -3.72 -1.42
N GLY A 8 9.82 -3.73 -0.63
CA GLY A 8 10.96 -4.63 -0.84
C GLY A 8 11.59 -4.36 -2.21
N PHE A 9 11.62 -5.38 -3.06
CA PHE A 9 12.11 -5.28 -4.45
C PHE A 9 11.00 -5.02 -5.47
N ASN A 10 9.73 -4.94 -5.04
CA ASN A 10 8.59 -4.73 -5.93
C ASN A 10 8.35 -3.23 -6.10
N VAL A 11 8.20 -2.80 -7.35
CA VAL A 11 7.83 -1.43 -7.72
C VAL A 11 6.57 -1.52 -8.58
N GLU A 12 5.52 -0.84 -8.14
CA GLU A 12 4.23 -0.84 -8.83
C GLU A 12 3.73 0.59 -9.01
N THR A 13 3.49 1.00 -10.25
CA THR A 13 2.82 2.26 -10.54
C THR A 13 1.32 2.12 -10.26
N ILE A 14 0.84 2.85 -9.25
CA ILE A 14 -0.56 2.81 -8.81
C ILE A 14 -1.42 3.70 -9.70
N ASN A 15 -0.95 4.93 -9.97
CA ASN A 15 -1.68 5.86 -10.82
C ASN A 15 -0.75 6.64 -11.73
N CYS A 16 -1.27 6.99 -12.90
CA CYS A 16 -0.71 8.03 -13.73
C CYS A 16 -1.83 8.96 -14.20
N VAL A 17 -1.62 10.25 -14.02
CA VAL A 17 -2.56 11.29 -14.47
C VAL A 17 -1.84 12.27 -15.40
N GLY A 18 -2.52 12.62 -16.49
CA GLY A 18 -2.13 13.71 -17.38
C GLY A 18 -2.40 15.05 -16.70
N TYR A 19 -1.47 15.46 -15.84
CA TYR A 19 -1.57 16.71 -15.09
C TYR A 19 -1.57 17.91 -16.06
N ASP A 20 -2.59 18.76 -15.95
CA ASP A 20 -2.68 20.06 -16.63
C ASP A 20 -2.68 21.16 -15.56
N HIS A 21 -1.70 22.06 -15.63
CA HIS A 21 -1.53 23.12 -14.65
C HIS A 21 -2.69 24.14 -14.64
N ASN A 22 -3.47 24.20 -15.72
CA ASN A 22 -4.67 25.05 -15.79
C ASN A 22 -5.83 24.47 -14.98
N TRP A 23 -5.82 23.16 -14.70
CA TRP A 23 -6.90 22.49 -13.98
C TRP A 23 -6.38 21.40 -13.04
N VAL A 24 -6.23 21.76 -11.76
CA VAL A 24 -5.93 20.78 -10.70
C VAL A 24 -7.20 20.05 -10.27
N ARG A 25 -7.24 18.71 -10.46
CA ARG A 25 -8.39 17.85 -10.10
C ARG A 25 -8.02 16.89 -8.99
N GLY A 26 -8.97 16.67 -8.08
CA GLY A 26 -8.95 15.51 -7.19
C GLY A 26 -9.55 14.30 -7.90
N TYR A 27 -8.84 13.17 -7.86
CA TYR A 27 -9.33 11.88 -8.33
C TYR A 27 -9.52 10.98 -7.12
N THR A 28 -10.75 10.56 -6.86
CA THR A 28 -11.08 9.61 -5.81
C THR A 28 -11.12 8.22 -6.42
N TYR A 29 -10.52 7.25 -5.74
CA TYR A 29 -10.70 5.86 -6.11
C TYR A 29 -12.16 5.43 -5.91
N GLU A 30 -12.60 4.51 -6.76
CA GLU A 30 -13.82 3.76 -6.53
C GLU A 30 -13.71 2.93 -5.25
N GLN A 31 -14.86 2.55 -4.70
CA GLN A 31 -14.93 1.69 -3.53
C GLN A 31 -14.16 0.39 -3.81
N ASP A 32 -13.33 -0.04 -2.85
CA ASP A 32 -12.51 -1.24 -2.99
C ASP A 32 -11.45 -1.18 -4.10
N HIS A 33 -11.10 0.02 -4.56
CA HIS A 33 -9.97 0.27 -5.47
C HIS A 33 -8.91 1.19 -4.87
N GLN A 34 -9.08 1.65 -3.63
CA GLN A 34 -8.05 2.40 -2.90
C GLN A 34 -6.80 1.52 -2.69
N PRO A 35 -5.57 2.05 -2.79
CA PRO A 35 -4.37 1.26 -2.49
C PRO A 35 -4.36 0.80 -1.04
N LEU A 36 -4.21 -0.51 -0.83
CA LEU A 36 -4.09 -1.15 0.47
C LEU A 36 -2.65 -1.66 0.61
N LEU A 37 -1.80 -0.79 1.16
CA LEU A 37 -0.35 -0.96 1.12
C LEU A 37 0.19 -1.41 2.48
N PRO A 38 1.09 -2.42 2.52
CA PRO A 38 1.66 -2.89 3.77
C PRO A 38 2.57 -1.85 4.42
N LYS A 39 2.81 -2.01 5.73
CA LYS A 39 3.78 -1.22 6.48
C LYS A 39 5.16 -1.30 5.82
N GLY A 40 5.86 -0.17 5.78
CA GLY A 40 7.18 -0.05 5.15
C GLY A 40 7.14 0.20 3.64
N THR A 41 5.96 0.30 3.02
CA THR A 41 5.83 0.76 1.64
C THR A 41 6.31 2.21 1.50
N VAL A 42 7.18 2.46 0.53
CA VAL A 42 7.60 3.80 0.14
C VAL A 42 6.72 4.26 -1.02
N LEU A 43 6.03 5.38 -0.83
CA LEU A 43 5.31 6.06 -1.91
C LEU A 43 6.26 7.01 -2.63
N HIS A 44 6.42 6.83 -3.93
CA HIS A 44 7.26 7.67 -4.77
C HIS A 44 6.41 8.37 -5.83
N ILE A 45 6.53 9.70 -5.88
CA ILE A 45 5.77 10.54 -6.80
C ILE A 45 6.71 10.98 -7.91
N ILE A 46 6.32 10.70 -9.15
CA ILE A 46 7.09 11.02 -10.34
C ILE A 46 6.38 12.13 -11.10
N GLY A 47 7.06 13.28 -11.19
CA GLY A 47 6.64 14.42 -11.97
C GLY A 47 7.45 14.54 -13.25
N TYR A 48 6.77 14.85 -14.35
CA TYR A 48 7.41 15.22 -15.61
C TYR A 48 7.02 16.66 -15.93
N MET A 49 7.97 17.45 -16.40
CA MET A 49 7.76 18.82 -16.84
C MET A 49 8.24 18.92 -18.28
N ASP A 50 7.34 19.33 -19.17
CA ASP A 50 7.70 19.68 -20.55
C ASP A 50 8.20 21.12 -20.58
N THR A 51 9.48 21.32 -20.89
CA THR A 51 10.11 22.64 -21.04
C THR A 51 10.34 23.00 -22.52
N SER A 52 9.64 22.34 -23.45
CA SER A 52 9.71 22.67 -24.88
C SER A 52 9.06 24.03 -25.18
N GLU A 53 9.49 24.68 -26.28
CA GLU A 53 8.94 25.96 -26.76
C GLU A 53 7.44 25.89 -27.09
N SER A 54 6.90 24.69 -27.33
CA SER A 54 5.47 24.48 -27.56
C SER A 54 4.61 24.55 -26.30
N ASN A 55 5.19 24.44 -25.11
CA ASN A 55 4.42 24.49 -23.86
C ASN A 55 4.10 25.94 -23.46
N ARG A 56 2.89 26.39 -23.79
CA ARG A 56 2.41 27.74 -23.47
C ARG A 56 2.36 28.06 -21.96
N ASN A 57 2.38 27.04 -21.10
CA ASN A 57 2.38 27.25 -19.64
C ASN A 57 3.77 27.64 -19.11
N VAL A 58 4.83 27.52 -19.91
CA VAL A 58 6.20 27.89 -19.53
C VAL A 58 6.53 29.27 -20.13
N PRO A 59 6.74 30.32 -19.31
CA PRO A 59 6.97 31.67 -19.81
C PRO A 59 8.29 31.87 -20.58
N ASP A 60 9.38 31.21 -20.15
CA ASP A 60 10.67 31.22 -20.84
C ASP A 60 11.35 29.86 -20.67
N THR A 61 11.41 29.09 -21.76
CA THR A 61 11.94 27.72 -21.80
C THR A 61 13.47 27.66 -21.74
N ARG A 62 14.15 28.78 -21.98
CA ARG A 62 15.63 28.85 -21.95
C ARG A 62 16.17 28.94 -20.53
N ASN A 63 15.33 29.39 -19.60
CA ASN A 63 15.70 29.50 -18.20
C ASN A 63 15.43 28.19 -17.48
N TRP A 64 16.39 27.78 -16.64
CA TRP A 64 16.15 26.67 -15.73
C TRP A 64 15.06 27.05 -14.73
N GLN A 65 13.99 26.25 -14.67
CA GLN A 65 12.91 26.43 -13.70
C GLN A 65 12.88 25.23 -12.75
N GLY A 66 13.46 25.41 -11.58
CA GLY A 66 13.45 24.43 -10.51
C GLY A 66 12.23 24.50 -9.59
N SER A 67 12.32 23.77 -8.48
CA SER A 67 11.34 23.82 -7.40
C SER A 67 11.37 25.18 -6.69
N GLY A 68 10.19 25.75 -6.42
CA GLY A 68 10.08 26.96 -5.61
C GLY A 68 8.66 27.51 -5.51
N ASN A 69 8.50 28.53 -4.66
CA ASN A 69 7.19 29.11 -4.34
C ASN A 69 6.87 30.39 -5.13
N ARG A 70 7.72 30.77 -6.09
CA ARG A 70 7.50 31.95 -6.95
C ARG A 70 6.65 31.55 -8.14
N SER A 71 5.92 32.50 -8.73
CA SER A 71 5.09 32.25 -9.93
C SER A 71 5.88 31.80 -11.17
N VAL A 72 7.20 31.94 -11.16
CA VAL A 72 8.13 31.48 -12.21
C VAL A 72 8.93 30.24 -11.80
N ALA A 73 8.55 29.59 -10.71
CA ALA A 73 9.13 28.34 -10.24
C ALA A 73 8.06 27.24 -10.26
N ASN A 74 8.50 25.99 -10.24
CA ASN A 74 7.62 24.83 -10.34
C ASN A 74 7.37 24.18 -8.97
N MET A 75 6.23 23.51 -8.83
CA MET A 75 5.88 22.74 -7.64
C MET A 75 5.46 21.33 -8.06
N PHE A 76 5.96 20.33 -7.35
CA PHE A 76 5.57 18.93 -7.52
C PHE A 76 5.01 18.44 -6.19
N ILE A 77 3.69 18.34 -6.13
CA ILE A 77 2.97 18.05 -4.89
C ILE A 77 1.91 16.99 -5.16
N ASP A 78 1.87 15.98 -4.30
CA ASP A 78 0.71 15.12 -4.13
C ASP A 78 -0.10 15.62 -2.93
N LEU A 79 -1.42 15.69 -3.10
CA LEU A 79 -2.39 16.05 -2.06
C LEU A 79 -3.31 14.86 -1.77
N GLY A 80 -2.73 13.66 -1.70
CA GLY A 80 -3.45 12.43 -1.41
C GLY A 80 -3.93 12.36 0.04
N MET A 81 -5.09 11.72 0.24
CA MET A 81 -5.57 11.34 1.57
C MET A 81 -5.12 9.93 1.89
N ARG A 82 -4.63 9.72 3.11
CA ARG A 82 -4.20 8.41 3.61
C ARG A 82 -4.77 8.15 5.00
N VAL A 83 -5.10 6.89 5.25
CA VAL A 83 -5.55 6.40 6.56
C VAL A 83 -4.59 5.31 7.00
N ALA A 84 -4.13 5.37 8.24
CA ALA A 84 -3.32 4.31 8.82
C ALA A 84 -4.26 3.25 9.42
N LEU A 85 -3.96 1.98 9.14
CA LEU A 85 -4.67 0.83 9.69
C LEU A 85 -3.79 0.12 10.71
N THR A 86 -4.40 -0.55 11.69
CA THR A 86 -3.68 -1.57 12.47
C THR A 86 -3.43 -2.80 11.63
N ASP A 87 -2.54 -3.68 12.10
CA ASP A 87 -2.23 -4.91 11.38
C ASP A 87 -3.47 -5.83 11.25
N GLU A 88 -4.33 -5.88 12.28
CA GLU A 88 -5.58 -6.63 12.24
C GLU A 88 -6.57 -6.04 11.22
N GLN A 89 -6.74 -4.71 11.21
CA GLN A 89 -7.60 -4.01 10.25
C GLN A 89 -7.12 -4.19 8.82
N PHE A 90 -5.79 -4.22 8.61
CA PHE A 90 -5.20 -4.45 7.29
C PHE A 90 -5.52 -5.85 6.77
N VAL A 91 -5.38 -6.88 7.61
CA VAL A 91 -5.71 -8.26 7.25
C VAL A 91 -7.21 -8.44 7.00
N GLU A 92 -8.05 -7.82 7.83
CA GLU A 92 -9.50 -7.82 7.66
C GLU A 92 -9.91 -7.18 6.32
N GLU A 93 -9.40 -5.98 6.00
CA GLU A 93 -9.72 -5.32 4.74
C GLU A 93 -9.21 -6.08 3.52
N MET A 94 -8.05 -6.75 3.61
CA MET A 94 -7.60 -7.64 2.53
C MET A 94 -8.58 -8.80 2.31
N ALA A 95 -9.04 -9.45 3.39
CA ALA A 95 -9.99 -10.55 3.30
C ALA A 95 -11.33 -10.09 2.68
N LEU A 96 -11.88 -8.99 3.19
CA LEU A 96 -13.11 -8.41 2.67
C LEU A 96 -12.97 -8.00 1.20
N ARG A 97 -11.85 -7.41 0.82
CA ARG A 97 -11.62 -6.97 -0.56
C ARG A 97 -11.55 -8.12 -1.54
N ARG A 98 -10.98 -9.26 -1.15
CA ARG A 98 -10.99 -10.47 -1.98
C ARG A 98 -12.39 -10.99 -2.23
N GLU A 99 -13.24 -10.96 -1.21
CA GLU A 99 -14.65 -11.36 -1.34
C GLU A 99 -15.43 -10.36 -2.21
N ARG A 100 -15.31 -9.05 -1.94
CA ARG A 100 -16.01 -7.99 -2.67
C ARG A 100 -15.64 -7.93 -4.15
N LEU A 101 -14.37 -8.17 -4.48
CA LEU A 101 -13.88 -8.20 -5.87
C LEU A 101 -13.87 -9.60 -6.48
N ALA A 102 -14.34 -10.63 -5.76
CA ALA A 102 -14.34 -12.04 -6.17
C ALA A 102 -12.98 -12.52 -6.74
N LEU A 103 -11.88 -12.16 -6.06
CA LEU A 103 -10.52 -12.43 -6.53
C LEU A 103 -10.20 -13.94 -6.47
N GLY A 104 -9.92 -14.52 -7.62
CA GLY A 104 -9.37 -15.86 -7.76
C GLY A 104 -7.85 -15.88 -7.58
N PRO A 105 -7.20 -17.04 -7.40
CA PRO A 105 -5.78 -17.16 -7.01
C PRO A 105 -4.73 -16.50 -7.93
N ASN A 106 -5.10 -16.18 -9.17
CA ASN A 106 -4.19 -15.63 -10.19
C ASN A 106 -4.50 -14.17 -10.52
N ASP A 107 -5.47 -13.56 -9.83
CA ASP A 107 -5.83 -12.17 -10.07
C ASP A 107 -4.78 -11.22 -9.48
N HIS A 108 -4.70 -10.05 -10.09
CA HIS A 108 -3.80 -8.99 -9.68
C HIS A 108 -4.59 -7.70 -9.48
N VAL A 109 -4.44 -7.10 -8.30
CA VAL A 109 -5.08 -5.83 -7.95
C VAL A 109 -4.00 -4.79 -7.74
N ILE A 110 -4.01 -3.78 -8.60
CA ILE A 110 -3.07 -2.66 -8.53
C ILE A 110 -3.21 -1.98 -7.17
N GLY A 111 -2.08 -1.79 -6.48
CA GLY A 111 -2.05 -1.16 -5.16
C GLY A 111 -2.47 -2.08 -4.02
N CYS A 112 -2.61 -3.39 -4.23
CA CYS A 112 -2.77 -4.38 -3.17
C CYS A 112 -1.85 -5.60 -3.39
N PRO A 113 -0.53 -5.46 -3.17
CA PRO A 113 0.44 -6.53 -3.45
C PRO A 113 0.21 -7.80 -2.62
N LEU A 114 -0.48 -7.68 -1.48
CA LEU A 114 -0.72 -8.79 -0.55
C LEU A 114 -2.15 -9.36 -0.61
N CYS A 115 -3.03 -8.82 -1.46
CA CYS A 115 -4.42 -9.32 -1.59
C CYS A 115 -4.49 -10.81 -1.97
N MET A 116 -3.40 -11.38 -2.50
CA MET A 116 -3.34 -12.77 -2.95
C MET A 116 -2.65 -13.72 -1.96
N VAL A 117 -2.00 -13.17 -0.94
CA VAL A 117 -1.29 -13.98 0.05
C VAL A 117 -2.22 -14.22 1.23
N ILE A 118 -2.59 -15.49 1.45
CA ILE A 118 -3.40 -15.89 2.60
C ILE A 118 -2.43 -16.12 3.77
N PRO A 119 -2.41 -15.29 4.81
CA PRO A 119 -1.64 -15.63 6.01
C PRO A 119 -2.30 -16.88 6.63
N ALA A 120 -1.57 -18.00 6.65
CA ALA A 120 -2.08 -19.31 7.08
C ALA A 120 -2.68 -19.32 8.49
N ASN A 121 -2.42 -18.29 9.31
CA ASN A 121 -2.74 -18.23 10.73
C ASN A 121 -3.51 -16.95 11.12
N GLY A 122 -3.92 -16.11 10.15
CA GLY A 122 -4.50 -14.79 10.44
C GLY A 122 -3.54 -13.84 11.18
N ASN A 123 -2.26 -14.20 11.30
CA ASN A 123 -1.26 -13.44 12.05
C ASN A 123 -0.44 -12.58 11.08
N PRO A 124 -0.60 -11.24 11.10
CA PRO A 124 0.17 -10.32 10.26
C PRO A 124 1.68 -10.31 10.56
N ARG A 125 2.11 -10.91 11.69
CA ARG A 125 3.53 -10.99 12.08
C ARG A 125 4.44 -11.64 11.05
N TYR A 126 3.92 -12.44 10.12
CA TYR A 126 4.74 -13.01 9.05
C TYR A 126 5.38 -11.93 8.15
N TYR A 127 4.88 -10.70 8.16
CA TYR A 127 5.43 -9.58 7.40
C TYR A 127 6.26 -8.59 8.23
N VAL A 128 6.28 -8.73 9.55
CA VAL A 128 6.86 -7.71 10.46
C VAL A 128 8.34 -7.93 10.71
N ASP A 129 8.84 -9.15 10.55
CA ASP A 129 10.21 -9.50 10.91
C ASP A 129 11.08 -9.70 9.65
N GLY A 130 11.46 -8.58 9.05
CA GLY A 130 12.56 -8.52 8.06
C GLY A 130 13.95 -8.73 8.68
N ASP A 131 14.00 -8.98 9.99
CA ASP A 131 15.22 -9.27 10.71
C ASP A 131 15.24 -10.77 11.01
N GLY A 132 16.15 -11.50 10.36
CA GLY A 132 16.35 -12.93 10.61
C GLY A 132 16.59 -13.21 12.09
N GLY A 133 15.55 -13.61 12.81
CA GLY A 133 15.55 -13.81 14.26
C GLY A 133 14.71 -15.01 14.65
N ALA A 134 15.39 -16.13 14.81
CA ALA A 134 14.93 -17.43 15.30
C ALA A 134 13.73 -17.47 16.28
N GLY A 135 12.80 -18.39 15.99
CA GLY A 135 12.35 -19.40 16.95
C GLY A 135 11.19 -19.04 17.90
N GLY A 136 10.07 -19.74 17.73
CA GLY A 136 8.99 -19.77 18.74
C GLY A 136 7.74 -20.52 18.28
N GLN A 137 7.84 -21.84 18.05
CA GLN A 137 6.68 -22.73 18.02
C GLN A 137 6.04 -22.73 19.41
N SER A 138 4.81 -22.24 19.54
CA SER A 138 3.94 -22.56 20.66
C SER A 138 2.94 -23.63 20.21
N ASP A 139 3.24 -24.87 20.57
CA ASP A 139 2.35 -26.01 20.44
C ASP A 139 1.05 -25.73 21.22
N GLN A 140 -0.06 -25.62 20.50
CA GLN A 140 -1.40 -25.69 21.08
C GLN A 140 -1.72 -27.18 21.33
N ALA A 141 -1.35 -27.68 22.51
CA ALA A 141 -1.93 -28.92 23.04
C ALA A 141 -3.31 -28.60 23.63
N GLY A 142 -4.34 -29.20 23.06
CA GLY A 142 -5.74 -28.96 23.37
C GLY A 142 -6.12 -29.20 24.84
N ASN A 143 -6.95 -28.30 25.37
CA ASN A 143 -7.71 -28.53 26.59
C ASN A 143 -8.81 -29.55 26.31
N SER A 144 -8.57 -30.83 26.58
CA SER A 144 -9.64 -31.77 26.92
C SER A 144 -9.73 -31.87 28.43
N SER A 145 -10.80 -31.31 28.95
CA SER A 145 -11.28 -31.44 30.31
C SER A 145 -11.51 -32.91 30.69
N ASP A 146 -10.63 -33.50 31.49
CA ASP A 146 -10.92 -34.69 32.29
C ASP A 146 -10.70 -34.35 33.76
N ALA A 147 -11.71 -33.72 34.34
CA ALA A 147 -11.89 -33.66 35.76
C ALA A 147 -12.40 -35.03 36.26
N ASN A 148 -11.84 -35.47 37.40
CA ASN A 148 -12.40 -36.48 38.30
C ASN A 148 -12.30 -37.96 37.90
N ARG A 149 -11.26 -38.63 38.41
CA ARG A 149 -11.37 -39.99 38.99
C ARG A 149 -10.26 -40.27 40.02
N GLY A 150 -10.64 -40.12 41.29
CA GLY A 150 -10.48 -41.17 42.31
C GLY A 150 -9.06 -41.55 42.77
N ARG A 151 -8.71 -41.10 43.97
CA ARG A 151 -7.74 -41.73 44.88
C ARG A 151 -8.08 -43.20 45.14
N GLY A 152 -7.07 -44.06 45.37
CA GLY A 152 -7.18 -45.18 46.32
C GLY A 152 -6.61 -46.54 45.91
N ASN A 153 -5.49 -46.90 46.53
CA ASN A 153 -5.03 -48.24 46.95
C ASN A 153 -5.10 -49.44 45.98
N ARG A 154 -3.91 -49.88 45.53
CA ARG A 154 -3.32 -51.15 45.98
C ARG A 154 -1.83 -51.21 45.63
#